data_AF-A0AAV1CCL8-F1
#
_entry.id   AF-A0AAV1CCL8-F1
#
_cell.length_a   1.000
_cell.length_b   1.000
_cell.length_c   1.000
_cell.angle_alpha   90.00
_cell.angle_beta   90.00
_cell.angle_gamma   90.00
#
_symmetry.space_group_name_H-M   'P 1'
#
loop_
_entity.id
_entity.type
_entity.pdbx_description
1 polymer ?
#
loop_
_entity_poly.entity_id
_entity_poly.type
_entity_poly.pdbx_seq_one_letter_code
_entity_poly.pdbx_strand_id
1 'polypeptide(L)'
;MGCFHSKNHKKVPGYEEPSVLAAETPFTVSEVEALYELFKKISSSIIDDGLIHKEEFQLALFRNKNRKNLFLDRIFDLFDVKRNGVIEFGEFVRSLGVFHPNAPTADKVTFAFKLYDLRQTGFIEREELQEMVLALLHESDLILSNDVVDMIVDKVRTFLCGIPVAFFFVFIYKFLNSGLADI
;
A
#
# COMPACT_ATOMS: atom_id res chain seq x y z
N MET A 1 -13.28 -44.38 12.82
CA MET A 1 -12.47 -43.37 13.52
C MET A 1 -11.59 -42.70 12.47
N GLY A 2 -11.98 -41.51 12.00
CA GLY A 2 -11.25 -40.79 10.96
C GLY A 2 -10.19 -39.90 11.60
N CYS A 3 -8.91 -40.14 11.28
CA CYS A 3 -7.80 -39.28 11.68
C CYS A 3 -7.90 -37.93 10.97
N PHE A 4 -8.22 -36.88 11.72
CA PHE A 4 -8.03 -35.50 11.30
C PHE A 4 -6.52 -35.26 11.11
N HIS A 5 -6.10 -35.05 9.87
CA HIS A 5 -4.77 -34.51 9.58
C HIS A 5 -4.74 -33.05 10.02
N SER A 6 -4.30 -32.83 11.26
CA SER A 6 -3.96 -31.49 11.75
C SER A 6 -2.79 -30.99 10.92
N LYS A 7 -3.05 -30.13 9.93
CA LYS A 7 -2.00 -29.39 9.23
C LYS A 7 -1.34 -28.49 10.27
N ASN A 8 -0.17 -28.89 10.75
CA ASN A 8 0.70 -28.03 11.55
C ASN A 8 1.19 -26.89 10.65
N HIS A 9 0.39 -25.83 10.54
CA HIS A 9 0.90 -24.55 10.12
C HIS A 9 1.95 -24.14 11.14
N LYS A 10 3.23 -24.16 10.76
CA LYS A 10 4.27 -23.47 11.52
C LYS A 10 3.72 -22.06 11.79
N LYS A 11 3.48 -21.73 13.06
CA LYS A 11 2.99 -20.39 13.43
C LYS A 11 4.07 -19.40 13.04
N VAL A 12 3.83 -18.73 11.92
CA VAL A 12 4.65 -17.63 11.42
C VAL A 12 4.64 -16.51 12.47
N PRO A 13 5.76 -15.80 12.72
CA PRO A 13 5.73 -14.63 13.58
C PRO A 13 4.62 -13.66 13.15
N GLY A 14 3.81 -13.18 14.09
CA GLY A 14 2.70 -12.26 13.78
C GLY A 14 1.47 -12.91 13.12
N TYR A 15 1.37 -14.26 13.11
CA TYR A 15 0.17 -14.93 12.60
C TYR A 15 -1.06 -14.62 13.47
N GLU A 16 -2.08 -14.08 12.83
CA GLU A 16 -3.40 -13.84 13.40
C GLU A 16 -4.44 -14.74 12.71
N GLU A 17 -5.40 -15.26 13.48
CA GLU A 17 -6.44 -16.15 12.95
C GLU A 17 -7.30 -15.40 11.92
N PRO A 18 -7.60 -16.00 10.75
CA PRO A 18 -8.36 -15.34 9.69
C PRO A 18 -9.73 -14.79 10.13
N SER A 19 -10.37 -15.45 11.10
CA SER A 19 -11.65 -15.02 11.68
C SER A 19 -11.55 -13.70 12.45
N VAL A 20 -10.43 -13.42 13.11
CA VAL A 20 -10.19 -12.17 13.82
C VAL A 20 -10.02 -11.03 12.82
N LEU A 21 -9.17 -11.23 11.81
CA LEU A 21 -8.92 -10.22 10.77
C LEU A 21 -10.16 -9.93 9.92
N ALA A 22 -10.98 -10.94 9.62
CA ALA A 22 -12.25 -10.76 8.92
C ALA A 22 -13.28 -9.98 9.75
N ALA A 23 -13.21 -10.02 11.08
CA ALA A 23 -14.10 -9.24 11.94
C ALA A 23 -13.68 -7.75 12.02
N GLU A 24 -12.40 -7.46 11.80
CA GLU A 24 -11.82 -6.11 11.87
C GLU A 24 -11.74 -5.40 10.52
N THR A 25 -11.94 -6.13 9.42
CA THR A 25 -11.78 -5.60 8.06
C THR A 25 -13.03 -5.86 7.22
N PRO A 26 -13.18 -5.20 6.06
CA PRO A 26 -14.28 -5.47 5.15
C PRO A 26 -14.22 -6.84 4.44
N PHE A 27 -13.20 -7.66 4.71
CA PHE A 27 -12.99 -8.95 4.08
C PHE A 27 -13.72 -10.08 4.81
N THR A 28 -14.18 -11.06 4.05
CA THR A 28 -14.65 -12.35 4.57
C THR A 28 -13.48 -13.24 4.98
N VAL A 29 -13.76 -14.28 5.79
CA VAL A 29 -12.75 -15.25 6.22
C VAL A 29 -12.02 -15.89 5.02
N SER A 30 -12.76 -16.25 3.98
CA SER A 30 -12.17 -16.85 2.76
C SER A 30 -11.30 -15.87 1.98
N GLU A 31 -11.64 -14.58 1.95
CA GLU A 31 -10.78 -13.55 1.36
C GLU A 31 -9.51 -13.36 2.17
N VAL A 32 -9.59 -13.39 3.50
CA VAL A 32 -8.39 -13.33 4.37
C VAL A 32 -7.49 -14.55 4.15
N GLU A 33 -8.05 -15.74 3.98
CA GLU A 33 -7.27 -16.94 3.63
C GLU A 33 -6.59 -16.81 2.26
N ALA A 34 -7.26 -16.23 1.27
CA ALA A 34 -6.66 -15.93 -0.03
C ALA A 34 -5.52 -14.88 0.08
N LEU A 35 -5.72 -13.84 0.90
CA LEU A 35 -4.68 -12.86 1.21
C LEU A 35 -3.48 -13.50 1.92
N TYR A 36 -3.68 -14.54 2.72
CA TYR A 36 -2.59 -15.28 3.35
C TYR A 36 -1.73 -16.02 2.34
N GLU A 37 -2.32 -16.62 1.30
CA GLU A 37 -1.56 -17.23 0.21
C GLU A 37 -0.73 -16.20 -0.57
N LEU A 38 -1.29 -15.02 -0.81
CA LEU A 38 -0.55 -13.90 -1.41
C LEU A 38 0.58 -13.42 -0.50
N PHE A 39 0.30 -13.24 0.79
CA PHE A 39 1.29 -12.81 1.78
C PHE A 39 2.49 -13.74 1.79
N LYS A 40 2.26 -15.06 1.90
CA LYS A 40 3.34 -16.07 1.87
C LYS A 40 4.19 -15.97 0.60
N LYS A 41 3.58 -15.73 -0.56
CA LYS A 41 4.31 -15.60 -1.83
C LYS A 41 5.25 -14.37 -1.82
N ILE A 42 4.83 -13.28 -1.19
CA ILE A 42 5.63 -12.05 -1.08
C ILE A 42 6.71 -12.21 -0.01
N SER A 43 6.34 -12.68 1.18
CA SER A 43 7.18 -12.82 2.38
C SER A 43 8.19 -13.98 2.32
N SER A 44 8.32 -14.62 1.17
CA SER A 44 9.30 -15.66 0.89
C SER A 44 10.03 -15.40 -0.43
N SER A 45 9.91 -14.18 -0.97
CA SER A 45 10.42 -13.86 -2.30
C SER A 45 11.92 -13.59 -2.32
N ILE A 46 12.46 -13.09 -1.20
CA ILE A 46 13.89 -12.88 -0.99
C ILE A 46 14.35 -13.62 0.26
N ILE A 47 13.60 -13.51 1.37
CA ILE A 47 13.91 -14.14 2.65
C ILE A 47 12.68 -14.94 3.09
N ASP A 48 12.84 -16.24 3.35
CA ASP A 48 11.74 -17.10 3.83
C ASP A 48 11.67 -17.08 5.36
N ASP A 49 11.28 -15.93 5.93
CA ASP A 49 11.06 -15.74 7.37
C ASP A 49 9.59 -15.48 7.73
N GLY A 50 8.74 -15.31 6.71
CA GLY A 50 7.30 -15.06 6.88
C GLY A 50 6.98 -13.62 7.29
N LEU A 51 7.88 -12.69 7.02
CA LEU A 51 7.71 -11.26 7.16
C LEU A 51 7.92 -10.61 5.79
N ILE A 52 7.22 -9.52 5.48
CA ILE A 52 7.50 -8.79 4.22
C ILE A 52 8.49 -7.68 4.51
N HIS A 53 9.69 -7.83 3.97
CA HIS A 53 10.72 -6.77 3.99
C HIS A 53 10.47 -5.75 2.89
N LYS A 54 11.08 -4.57 3.02
CA LYS A 54 10.90 -3.47 2.07
C LYS A 54 11.29 -3.85 0.64
N GLU A 55 12.35 -4.63 0.47
CA GLU A 55 12.82 -5.11 -0.83
C GLU A 55 11.84 -6.10 -1.47
N GLU A 56 11.19 -6.94 -0.66
CA GLU A 56 10.16 -7.89 -1.12
C GLU A 56 8.88 -7.16 -1.50
N PHE A 57 8.49 -6.18 -0.70
CA PHE A 57 7.38 -5.28 -1.01
C PHE A 57 7.63 -4.54 -2.33
N GLN A 58 8.82 -3.96 -2.51
CA GLN A 58 9.21 -3.30 -3.76
C GLN A 58 9.16 -4.24 -4.97
N LEU A 59 9.64 -5.48 -4.80
CA LEU A 59 9.61 -6.50 -5.83
C LEU A 59 8.17 -6.85 -6.22
N ALA A 60 7.27 -6.99 -5.24
CA ALA A 60 5.86 -7.26 -5.48
C ALA A 60 5.16 -6.12 -6.25
N LEU A 61 5.49 -4.86 -5.95
CA LEU A 61 4.83 -3.71 -6.58
C LEU A 61 5.35 -3.37 -7.97
N PHE A 62 6.67 -3.36 -8.14
CA PHE A 62 7.29 -2.83 -9.35
C PHE A 62 7.92 -3.89 -10.24
N ARG A 63 7.91 -5.17 -9.81
CA ARG A 63 8.65 -6.27 -10.44
C ARG A 63 10.14 -5.94 -10.64
N ASN A 64 10.66 -4.98 -9.84
CA ASN A 64 12.03 -4.47 -9.93
C ASN A 64 12.48 -3.89 -8.59
N LYS A 65 13.38 -4.61 -7.91
CA LYS A 65 13.97 -4.23 -6.61
C LYS A 65 14.91 -3.02 -6.64
N ASN A 66 15.30 -2.53 -7.82
CA ASN A 66 16.20 -1.39 -7.97
C ASN A 66 15.47 -0.08 -8.33
N ARG A 67 14.15 -0.13 -8.56
CA ARG A 67 13.37 1.04 -8.94
C ARG A 67 13.09 1.91 -7.72
N LYS A 68 13.82 3.02 -7.57
CA LYS A 68 13.52 4.02 -6.55
C LYS A 68 12.14 4.63 -6.81
N ASN A 69 11.28 4.65 -5.81
CA ASN A 69 9.94 5.22 -5.89
C ASN A 69 9.64 5.95 -4.58
N LEU A 70 9.32 7.25 -4.66
CA LEU A 70 9.00 8.06 -3.48
C LEU A 70 7.79 7.53 -2.71
N PHE A 71 6.82 6.94 -3.41
CA PHE A 71 5.64 6.35 -2.80
C PHE A 71 5.89 4.99 -2.16
N LEU A 72 6.94 4.26 -2.56
CA LEU A 72 7.24 2.95 -1.96
C LEU A 72 7.47 3.08 -0.46
N ASP A 73 8.34 4.01 -0.08
CA ASP A 73 8.72 4.25 1.31
C ASP A 73 7.49 4.62 2.13
N ARG A 74 6.65 5.50 1.58
CA ARG A 74 5.43 5.97 2.23
C ARG A 74 4.38 4.87 2.37
N ILE A 75 4.18 4.06 1.34
CA ILE A 75 3.22 2.95 1.39
C ILE A 75 3.71 1.89 2.37
N PHE A 76 5.00 1.58 2.35
CA PHE A 76 5.59 0.65 3.30
C PHE A 76 5.38 1.13 4.74
N ASP A 77 5.68 2.39 5.04
CA ASP A 77 5.47 3.00 6.36
C ASP A 77 3.99 3.00 6.80
N LEU A 78 3.06 3.07 5.84
CA LEU A 78 1.62 2.97 6.12
C LEU A 78 1.16 1.55 6.40
N PHE A 79 1.86 0.56 5.85
CA PHE A 79 1.60 -0.85 6.11
C PHE A 79 2.29 -1.33 7.40
N ASP A 80 3.51 -0.87 7.69
CA ASP A 80 4.25 -1.15 8.93
C ASP A 80 3.73 -0.29 10.10
N VAL A 81 2.54 -0.65 10.58
CA VAL A 81 1.84 0.03 11.69
C VAL A 81 2.66 -0.02 12.97
N LYS A 82 3.37 -1.12 13.22
CA LYS A 82 4.23 -1.35 14.39
C LYS A 82 5.57 -0.62 14.30
N ARG A 83 5.94 -0.13 13.13
CA ARG A 83 7.21 0.57 12.84
C ARG A 83 8.43 -0.26 13.21
N ASN A 84 8.38 -1.56 12.93
CA ASN A 84 9.47 -2.49 13.22
C ASN A 84 10.34 -2.81 11.97
N GLY A 85 10.03 -2.20 10.83
CA GLY A 85 10.76 -2.33 9.58
C GLY A 85 10.31 -3.52 8.72
N VAL A 86 9.26 -4.24 9.11
CA VAL A 86 8.70 -5.38 8.41
C VAL A 86 7.18 -5.31 8.44
N ILE A 87 6.51 -5.93 7.46
CA ILE A 87 5.05 -6.01 7.48
C ILE A 87 4.65 -7.43 7.88
N GLU A 88 3.94 -7.55 9.00
CA GLU A 88 3.34 -8.80 9.45
C GLU A 88 2.00 -9.08 8.72
N PHE A 89 1.51 -10.32 8.78
CA PHE A 89 0.29 -10.72 8.07
C PHE A 89 -0.94 -9.87 8.47
N GLY A 90 -1.13 -9.61 9.77
CA GLY A 90 -2.24 -8.80 10.24
C GLY A 90 -2.16 -7.35 9.77
N GLU A 91 -0.97 -6.78 9.68
CA GLU A 91 -0.72 -5.43 9.15
C GLU A 91 -1.02 -5.35 7.66
N PHE A 92 -0.61 -6.37 6.90
CA PHE A 92 -0.90 -6.50 5.49
C PHE A 92 -2.41 -6.52 5.22
N VAL A 93 -3.18 -7.36 5.93
CA VAL A 93 -4.63 -7.50 5.73
C VAL A 93 -5.37 -6.22 6.12
N ARG A 94 -5.06 -5.61 7.28
CA ARG A 94 -5.72 -4.37 7.71
C ARG A 94 -5.44 -3.21 6.76
N SER A 95 -4.21 -3.10 6.28
CA SER A 95 -3.82 -2.05 5.33
C SER A 95 -4.52 -2.23 3.97
N LEU A 96 -4.63 -3.47 3.49
CA LEU A 96 -5.40 -3.77 2.28
C LEU A 96 -6.90 -3.54 2.45
N GLY A 97 -7.42 -3.67 3.67
CA GLY A 97 -8.82 -3.42 4.00
C GLY A 97 -9.30 -2.03 3.60
N VAL A 98 -8.43 -1.02 3.68
CA VAL A 98 -8.73 0.36 3.24
C VAL A 98 -9.04 0.43 1.75
N PHE A 99 -8.43 -0.41 0.93
CA PHE A 99 -8.64 -0.42 -0.52
C PHE A 99 -9.88 -1.22 -0.94
N HIS A 100 -10.47 -1.99 -0.04
CA HIS A 100 -11.68 -2.76 -0.33
C HIS A 100 -12.83 -1.85 -0.83
N PRO A 101 -13.60 -2.23 -1.87
CA PRO A 101 -14.68 -1.39 -2.40
C PRO A 101 -15.70 -0.94 -1.36
N ASN A 102 -15.98 -1.81 -0.38
CA ASN A 102 -16.94 -1.54 0.70
C ASN A 102 -16.31 -0.81 1.91
N ALA A 103 -15.02 -0.47 1.86
CA ALA A 103 -14.39 0.28 2.94
C ALA A 103 -14.94 1.72 3.01
N PRO A 104 -15.13 2.29 4.21
CA PRO A 104 -15.60 3.65 4.38
C PRO A 104 -14.75 4.65 3.58
N THR A 105 -15.41 5.60 2.91
CA THR A 105 -14.72 6.66 2.16
C THR A 105 -13.79 7.48 3.07
N ALA A 106 -14.17 7.69 4.34
CA ALA A 106 -13.35 8.40 5.31
C ALA A 106 -11.99 7.73 5.55
N ASP A 107 -11.93 6.40 5.59
CA ASP A 107 -10.68 5.66 5.77
C ASP A 107 -9.78 5.80 4.55
N LYS A 108 -10.38 5.72 3.35
CA LYS A 108 -9.67 5.96 2.08
C LYS A 108 -9.08 7.37 2.02
N VAL A 109 -9.87 8.39 2.41
CA VAL A 109 -9.42 9.79 2.46
C VAL A 109 -8.28 9.94 3.46
N THR A 110 -8.42 9.37 4.66
CA THR A 110 -7.42 9.44 5.72
C THR A 110 -6.11 8.79 5.30
N PHE A 111 -6.17 7.61 4.69
CA PHE A 111 -5.00 6.92 4.19
C PHE A 111 -4.32 7.73 3.08
N ALA A 112 -5.08 8.28 2.14
CA ALA A 112 -4.55 9.13 1.09
C ALA A 112 -3.86 10.37 1.62
N PHE A 113 -4.44 11.00 2.63
CA PHE A 113 -3.83 12.15 3.28
C PHE A 113 -2.48 11.78 3.90
N LYS A 114 -2.41 10.69 4.67
CA LYS A 114 -1.15 10.23 5.26
C LYS A 114 -0.10 9.82 4.23
N LEU A 115 -0.53 9.33 3.07
CA LEU A 115 0.37 9.02 1.96
C LEU A 115 1.06 10.29 1.42
N TYR A 116 0.29 11.37 1.28
CA TYR A 116 0.74 12.62 0.66
C TYR A 116 1.41 13.61 1.64
N ASP A 117 1.09 13.56 2.93
CA ASP A 117 1.78 14.30 3.99
C ASP A 117 3.13 13.63 4.32
N LEU A 118 4.12 13.83 3.45
CA LEU A 118 5.44 13.20 3.52
C LEU A 118 6.17 13.48 4.83
N ARG A 119 6.03 14.70 5.34
CA ARG A 119 6.68 15.20 6.56
C ARG A 119 5.84 15.00 7.82
N GLN A 120 4.64 14.43 7.71
CA GLN A 120 3.72 14.19 8.83
C GLN A 120 3.39 15.46 9.61
N THR A 121 3.23 16.58 8.90
CA THR A 121 2.94 17.91 9.46
C THR A 121 1.46 18.06 9.82
N GLY A 122 0.61 17.18 9.32
CA GLY A 122 -0.85 17.32 9.37
C GLY A 122 -1.41 18.18 8.24
N PHE A 123 -0.59 18.61 7.29
CA PHE A 123 -0.95 19.37 6.10
C PHE A 123 -0.20 18.84 4.88
N ILE A 124 -0.76 19.02 3.67
CA ILE A 124 -0.02 18.76 2.43
C ILE A 124 0.59 20.09 1.99
N GLU A 125 1.88 20.25 2.25
CA GLU A 125 2.64 21.48 1.97
C GLU A 125 2.92 21.64 0.46
N ARG A 126 3.36 22.85 0.04
CA ARG A 126 3.66 23.11 -1.39
C ARG A 126 4.68 22.13 -1.92
N GLU A 127 5.72 21.96 -1.12
CA GLU A 127 6.96 21.31 -1.51
C GLU A 127 6.70 19.80 -1.61
N GLU A 128 5.84 19.25 -0.76
CA GLU A 128 5.35 17.86 -0.88
C GLU A 128 4.57 17.67 -2.17
N LEU A 129 3.64 18.57 -2.48
CA LEU A 129 2.88 18.53 -3.73
C LEU A 129 3.79 18.63 -4.96
N GLN A 130 4.83 19.46 -4.90
CA GLN A 130 5.82 19.59 -5.95
C GLN A 130 6.64 18.31 -6.13
N GLU A 131 7.14 17.72 -5.04
CA GLU A 131 7.86 16.44 -5.07
C GLU A 131 7.00 15.32 -5.67
N MET A 132 5.72 15.25 -5.30
CA MET A 132 4.77 14.28 -5.86
C MET A 132 4.55 14.47 -7.36
N VAL A 133 4.30 15.70 -7.82
CA VAL A 133 4.09 16.00 -9.24
C VAL A 133 5.33 15.63 -10.05
N LEU A 134 6.52 15.99 -9.56
CA LEU A 134 7.79 15.61 -10.19
C LEU A 134 7.96 14.09 -10.26
N ALA A 135 7.62 13.37 -9.18
CA ALA A 135 7.68 11.90 -9.16
C ALA A 135 6.76 11.27 -10.21
N LEU A 136 5.52 11.75 -10.32
CA LEU A 136 4.53 11.25 -11.28
C LEU A 136 4.93 11.55 -12.73
N LEU A 137 5.48 12.74 -12.99
CA LEU A 137 5.98 13.12 -14.31
C LEU A 137 7.17 12.23 -14.72
N HIS A 138 8.11 12.01 -13.80
CA HIS A 138 9.23 11.11 -14.02
C HIS A 138 8.78 9.66 -14.27
N GLU A 139 7.76 9.17 -13.56
CA GLU A 139 7.19 7.84 -13.84
C GLU A 139 6.48 7.72 -15.19
N SER A 140 6.01 8.84 -15.73
CA SER A 140 5.29 8.91 -17.01
C SER A 140 6.21 9.26 -18.19
N ASP A 141 7.53 9.30 -17.97
CA ASP A 141 8.54 9.77 -18.92
C ASP A 141 8.26 11.18 -19.49
N LEU A 142 7.57 12.02 -18.71
CA LEU A 142 7.24 13.39 -19.06
C LEU A 142 8.27 14.35 -18.45
N ILE A 143 9.05 15.01 -19.28
CA ILE A 143 10.00 16.04 -18.86
C ILE A 143 9.36 17.41 -19.12
N LEU A 144 8.97 18.10 -18.06
CA LEU A 144 8.42 19.45 -18.10
C LEU A 144 9.42 20.45 -17.49
N SER A 145 9.39 21.70 -17.92
CA SER A 145 10.18 22.76 -17.28
C SER A 145 9.65 23.07 -15.88
N ASN A 146 10.53 23.56 -15.00
CA ASN A 146 10.16 23.92 -13.63
C ASN A 146 8.99 24.92 -13.59
N ASP A 147 8.93 25.88 -14.52
CA ASP A 147 7.83 26.85 -14.61
C ASP A 147 6.47 26.19 -14.85
N VAL A 148 6.45 25.12 -15.66
CA VAL A 148 5.21 24.35 -15.93
C VAL A 148 4.84 23.51 -14.73
N VAL A 149 5.82 22.92 -14.04
CA VAL A 149 5.59 22.17 -12.80
C VAL A 149 5.01 23.09 -11.72
N ASP A 150 5.58 24.28 -11.53
CA ASP A 150 5.08 25.27 -10.57
C ASP A 150 3.66 25.73 -10.91
N MET A 151 3.37 25.94 -12.20
CA MET A 151 2.01 26.26 -12.66
C MET A 151 1.03 25.11 -12.38
N ILE A 152 1.45 23.86 -12.56
CA ILE A 152 0.63 22.68 -12.23
C ILE A 152 0.41 22.63 -10.72
N VAL A 153 1.45 22.79 -9.91
CA VAL A 153 1.35 22.76 -8.43
C VAL A 153 0.42 23.86 -7.94
N ASP A 154 0.53 25.09 -8.44
CA ASP A 154 -0.32 26.20 -8.01
C ASP A 154 -1.78 26.03 -8.48
N LYS A 155 -2.01 25.46 -9.68
CA LYS A 155 -3.35 25.09 -10.14
C LYS A 155 -3.95 23.95 -9.32
N VAL A 156 -3.17 22.90 -9.06
CA VAL A 156 -3.60 21.72 -8.28
C VAL A 156 -3.90 22.13 -6.85
N ARG A 157 -3.07 22.96 -6.22
CA ARG A 157 -3.36 23.56 -4.90
C ARG A 157 -4.70 24.31 -4.89
N THR A 158 -4.97 25.10 -5.92
CA THR A 158 -6.23 25.84 -6.05
C THR A 158 -7.43 24.90 -6.24
N PHE A 159 -7.25 23.81 -6.99
CA PHE A 159 -8.28 22.78 -7.25
C PHE A 159 -8.50 21.81 -6.09
N LEU A 160 -7.46 21.45 -5.33
CA LEU A 160 -7.51 20.54 -4.17
C LEU A 160 -8.26 21.17 -2.99
N CYS A 161 -8.47 22.48 -2.99
CA CYS A 161 -9.39 23.15 -2.07
C CYS A 161 -10.86 22.72 -2.31
N GLY A 162 -11.18 22.00 -3.40
CA GLY A 162 -12.57 21.65 -3.75
C GLY A 162 -12.86 20.27 -4.36
N ILE A 163 -11.90 19.33 -4.44
CA ILE A 163 -12.17 17.96 -4.96
C ILE A 163 -11.61 16.88 -4.03
N PRO A 164 -12.38 15.82 -3.69
CA PRO A 164 -11.90 14.69 -2.91
C PRO A 164 -10.99 13.80 -3.76
N VAL A 165 -9.75 13.56 -3.30
CA VAL A 165 -8.96 12.30 -3.38
C VAL A 165 -8.86 11.52 -4.72
N ALA A 166 -9.33 12.03 -5.85
CA ALA A 166 -9.51 11.25 -7.07
C ALA A 166 -8.19 10.73 -7.69
N PHE A 167 -7.07 11.38 -7.39
CA PHE A 167 -5.73 10.90 -7.81
C PHE A 167 -5.27 9.64 -7.06
N PHE A 168 -5.84 9.38 -5.88
CA PHE A 168 -5.57 8.18 -5.10
C PHE A 168 -6.04 6.91 -5.83
N PHE A 169 -7.07 7.02 -6.68
CA PHE A 169 -7.54 5.89 -7.48
C PHE A 169 -6.53 5.46 -8.55
N VAL A 170 -5.74 6.35 -9.15
CA VAL A 170 -4.81 5.93 -10.22
C VAL A 170 -3.67 5.10 -9.66
N PHE A 171 -3.14 5.45 -8.48
CA PHE A 171 -2.06 4.70 -7.84
C PHE A 171 -2.56 3.36 -7.28
N ILE A 172 -3.75 3.32 -6.66
CA ILE A 172 -4.35 2.08 -6.16
C ILE A 172 -4.87 1.17 -7.28
N TYR A 173 -5.46 1.73 -8.34
CA TYR A 173 -5.88 0.94 -9.49
C TYR A 173 -4.68 0.34 -10.21
N LYS A 174 -3.53 1.02 -10.25
CA LYS A 174 -2.27 0.45 -10.74
C LYS A 174 -1.71 -0.58 -9.76
N PHE A 175 -1.64 -0.30 -8.45
CA PHE A 175 -1.22 -1.24 -7.40
C PHE A 175 -2.01 -2.56 -7.40
N LEU A 176 -3.35 -2.48 -7.47
CA LEU A 176 -4.22 -3.66 -7.54
C LEU A 176 -4.12 -4.36 -8.91
N ASN A 177 -4.10 -3.65 -10.03
CA ASN A 177 -4.09 -4.29 -11.35
C ASN A 177 -2.71 -4.76 -11.83
N SER A 178 -1.59 -4.18 -11.41
CA SER A 178 -0.26 -4.66 -11.82
C SER A 178 0.25 -5.83 -10.98
N GLY A 179 -0.26 -5.99 -9.76
CA GLY A 179 0.12 -7.05 -8.82
C GLY A 179 -0.80 -8.27 -8.82
N LEU A 180 -2.11 -8.11 -9.04
CA LEU A 180 -3.10 -9.20 -8.92
C LEU A 180 -3.57 -9.80 -10.25
N ALA A 181 -3.31 -9.15 -11.39
CA ALA A 181 -3.84 -9.62 -12.68
C ALA A 181 -3.14 -10.87 -13.24
N ASP A 182 -1.95 -11.24 -12.72
CA ASP A 182 -1.15 -12.38 -13.21
C ASP A 182 -0.73 -13.36 -12.09
N ILE A 183 -1.49 -13.43 -10.98
CA ILE A 183 -1.29 -14.44 -9.90
C ILE A 183 -2.44 -15.43 -9.91
#